data_AF-A0A9D4DYM6-F1
#
_entry.id   AF-A0A9D4DYM6-F1
#
_cell.length_a   1.000
_cell.length_b   1.000
_cell.length_c   1.000
_cell.angle_alpha   90.00
_cell.angle_beta   90.00
_cell.angle_gamma   90.00
#
_symmetry.space_group_name_H-M   'P 1'
#
loop_
_entity.id
_entity.type
_entity.pdbx_description
1 polymer ?
#
loop_
_entity_poly.entity_id
_entity_poly.type
_entity_poly.pdbx_seq_one_letter_code
_entity_poly.pdbx_strand_id
1 'polypeptide(L)'
;MRCHYHTENVTNFGSYILRWWSLVSLIGDIFIFIGEILLHNENKKRSGQKLRSFDAIAFFYGIGCLLCWIGFMRYLKIHRKFSLLFHTIYHAKSNILAFVLCTGILFTAYWACAFVILGVYHPKFETQGRAAASLSALLYADDIFGTVTSVHYEHAGNEDWLIASIIIVIYSFVFLFTLLGLNLIISLINTSYTTLNETEYKGDCTTLSKGTVSMFYFLNGEETQKGHEGIGIGTWLFGKRFYYRLTWRILEYLKT
;
A
#
# COMPACT_ATOMS: atom_id res chain seq x y z
N MET A 1 8.97 22.53 30.48
CA MET A 1 9.90 21.59 29.80
C MET A 1 9.24 20.64 28.79
N ARG A 2 7.99 20.17 28.97
CA ARG A 2 7.32 19.21 28.04
C ARG A 2 7.00 19.77 26.63
N CYS A 3 6.90 21.09 26.46
CA CYS A 3 6.57 21.70 25.15
C CYS A 3 7.76 21.80 24.18
N HIS A 4 9.00 21.97 24.67
CA HIS A 4 10.19 21.99 23.81
C HIS A 4 10.54 20.59 23.28
N TYR A 5 10.31 19.54 24.08
CA TYR A 5 10.57 18.16 23.67
C TYR A 5 9.65 17.68 22.54
N HIS A 6 8.43 18.22 22.46
CA HIS A 6 7.46 17.81 21.45
C HIS A 6 7.70 18.49 20.08
N THR A 7 8.19 19.72 20.06
CA THR A 7 8.50 20.46 18.82
C THR A 7 9.79 19.97 18.16
N GLU A 8 10.80 19.59 18.95
CA GLU A 8 12.07 19.06 18.44
C GLU A 8 11.94 17.65 17.84
N ASN A 9 11.08 16.80 18.40
CA ASN A 9 10.76 15.48 17.82
C ASN A 9 9.91 15.58 16.54
N VAL A 10 8.96 16.53 16.47
CA VAL A 10 8.09 16.71 15.29
C VAL A 10 8.88 17.28 14.10
N THR A 11 9.81 18.21 14.34
CA THR A 11 10.68 18.79 13.30
C THR A 11 11.70 17.78 12.77
N ASN A 12 12.36 17.03 13.66
CA ASN A 12 13.24 15.94 13.27
C ASN A 12 12.51 14.86 12.48
N PHE A 13 11.35 14.38 12.96
CA PHE A 13 10.54 13.37 12.28
C PHE A 13 10.03 13.82 10.90
N GLY A 14 9.61 15.09 10.79
CA GLY A 14 9.25 15.71 9.51
C GLY A 14 10.40 15.70 8.51
N SER A 15 11.63 15.98 8.96
CA SER A 15 12.82 15.96 8.11
C SER A 15 13.17 14.55 7.61
N TYR A 16 13.06 13.52 8.44
CA TYR A 16 13.28 12.13 8.02
C TYR A 16 12.24 11.68 7.00
N ILE A 17 10.96 11.99 7.22
CA ILE A 17 9.89 11.65 6.26
C ILE A 17 10.12 12.36 4.93
N LEU A 18 10.49 13.64 4.93
CA LEU A 18 10.78 14.37 3.69
C LEU A 18 11.96 13.74 2.93
N ARG A 19 13.00 13.30 3.64
CA ARG A 19 14.11 12.54 3.03
C ARG A 19 13.62 11.21 2.44
N TRP A 20 12.75 10.46 3.13
CA TRP A 20 12.19 9.21 2.61
C TRP A 20 11.39 9.39 1.32
N TRP A 21 10.48 10.37 1.26
CA TRP A 21 9.71 10.64 0.02
C TRP A 21 10.60 11.08 -1.14
N SER A 22 11.60 11.91 -0.86
CA SER A 22 12.59 12.32 -1.87
C SER A 22 13.40 11.13 -2.40
N LEU A 23 13.76 10.16 -1.55
CA LEU A 23 14.42 8.93 -1.97
C LEU A 23 13.53 8.07 -2.90
N VAL A 24 12.24 7.92 -2.58
CA VAL A 24 11.29 7.14 -3.41
C VAL A 24 11.15 7.77 -4.80
N SER A 25 11.01 9.09 -4.89
CA SER A 25 10.94 9.80 -6.17
C SER A 25 12.25 9.67 -6.96
N LEU A 26 13.40 9.81 -6.31
CA LEU A 26 14.70 9.65 -6.96
C LEU A 26 14.88 8.25 -7.55
N ILE A 27 14.49 7.21 -6.80
CA ILE A 27 14.53 5.83 -7.29
C ILE A 27 13.60 5.67 -8.50
N GLY A 28 12.39 6.23 -8.45
CA GLY A 28 11.46 6.25 -9.58
C GLY A 28 12.08 6.86 -10.85
N ASP A 29 12.75 8.00 -10.71
CA ASP A 29 13.43 8.67 -11.83
C ASP A 29 14.57 7.82 -12.41
N ILE A 30 15.34 7.11 -11.57
CA ILE A 30 16.38 6.18 -12.01
C ILE A 30 15.78 5.03 -12.83
N PHE A 31 14.67 4.44 -12.38
CA PHE A 31 13.99 3.36 -13.11
C PHE A 31 13.48 3.82 -14.47
N ILE A 32 12.90 5.03 -14.56
CA ILE A 32 12.47 5.62 -15.83
C ILE A 32 13.68 5.89 -16.75
N PHE A 33 14.77 6.42 -16.19
CA PHE A 33 16.00 6.69 -16.94
C PHE A 33 16.63 5.41 -17.52
N ILE A 34 16.67 4.33 -16.74
CA ILE A 34 17.11 3.01 -17.22
C ILE A 34 16.18 2.51 -18.34
N GLY A 35 14.86 2.66 -18.18
CA GLY A 35 13.87 2.31 -19.21
C GLY A 35 14.06 3.08 -20.52
N GLU A 36 14.36 4.38 -20.45
CA GLU A 36 14.67 5.23 -21.61
C GLU A 36 15.98 4.79 -22.31
N ILE A 37 17.04 4.45 -21.56
CA ILE A 37 18.30 3.95 -22.15
C ILE A 37 18.07 2.64 -22.90
N LEU A 38 17.32 1.70 -22.30
CA LEU A 38 16.98 0.44 -22.93
C LEU A 38 16.15 0.65 -24.20
N LEU A 39 15.15 1.52 -24.14
CA LEU A 39 14.32 1.87 -25.29
C LEU A 39 15.15 2.51 -26.42
N HIS A 40 16.08 3.41 -26.10
CA HIS A 40 16.97 4.04 -27.07
C HIS A 40 17.88 3.02 -27.77
N ASN A 41 18.45 2.08 -27.00
CA ASN A 41 19.32 1.03 -27.52
C ASN A 41 18.57 0.07 -28.45
N GLU A 42 17.32 -0.27 -28.12
CA GLU A 42 16.48 -1.13 -28.96
C GLU A 42 16.02 -0.42 -30.24
N ASN A 43 15.66 0.86 -30.19
CA ASN A 43 15.33 1.64 -31.39
C ASN A 43 16.50 1.76 -32.39
N LYS A 44 17.74 1.63 -31.91
CA LYS A 44 18.95 1.64 -32.75
C LYS A 44 19.25 0.28 -33.41
N LYS A 45 18.68 -0.83 -32.90
CA LYS A 45 18.88 -2.17 -33.46
C LYS A 45 17.81 -2.49 -34.51
N ARG A 46 18.25 -2.86 -35.72
CA ARG A 46 17.38 -3.13 -36.89
C ARG A 46 16.65 -4.48 -36.73
N SER A 47 15.36 -4.40 -36.39
CA SER A 47 14.23 -5.35 -36.61
C SER A 47 14.33 -6.87 -36.36
N GLY A 48 15.42 -7.45 -35.85
CA GLY A 48 15.56 -8.92 -35.78
C GLY A 48 15.10 -9.62 -34.48
N GLN A 49 15.20 -8.97 -33.32
CA GLN A 49 14.95 -9.60 -32.01
C GLN A 49 14.18 -8.67 -31.07
N LYS A 50 12.94 -8.32 -31.44
CA LYS A 50 12.14 -7.33 -30.71
C LYS A 50 11.56 -7.84 -29.37
N LEU A 51 11.14 -9.10 -29.25
CA LEU A 51 10.21 -9.48 -28.18
C LEU A 51 10.78 -9.43 -26.75
N ARG A 52 12.01 -9.92 -26.50
CA ARG A 52 12.52 -10.07 -25.12
C ARG A 52 12.97 -8.76 -24.46
N SER A 53 13.37 -7.77 -25.25
CA SER A 53 13.78 -6.46 -24.73
C SER A 53 12.58 -5.59 -24.34
N PHE A 54 11.42 -5.78 -24.96
CA PHE A 54 10.22 -5.01 -24.63
C PHE A 54 9.65 -5.34 -23.26
N ASP A 55 9.70 -6.60 -22.82
CA ASP A 55 9.23 -6.99 -21.47
C ASP A 55 10.05 -6.28 -20.38
N ALA A 56 11.37 -6.17 -20.56
CA ALA A 56 12.24 -5.46 -19.64
C ALA A 56 11.96 -3.95 -19.63
N ILE A 57 11.78 -3.34 -20.81
CA ILE A 57 11.41 -1.91 -20.93
C ILE A 57 10.08 -1.66 -20.22
N ALA A 58 9.06 -2.48 -20.49
CA ALA A 58 7.74 -2.37 -19.86
C ALA A 58 7.81 -2.51 -18.34
N PHE A 59 8.64 -3.43 -17.83
CA PHE A 59 8.88 -3.60 -16.39
C PHE A 59 9.50 -2.35 -15.74
N PHE A 60 10.59 -1.80 -16.31
CA PHE A 60 11.25 -0.61 -15.75
C PHE A 60 10.35 0.63 -15.79
N TYR A 61 9.64 0.86 -16.90
CA TYR A 61 8.67 1.95 -17.01
C TYR A 61 7.48 1.77 -16.07
N GLY A 62 6.95 0.54 -15.96
CA GLY A 62 5.84 0.23 -15.08
C GLY A 62 6.16 0.56 -13.62
N ILE A 63 7.30 0.07 -13.13
CA ILE A 63 7.75 0.34 -11.76
C ILE A 63 8.06 1.82 -11.55
N GLY A 64 8.75 2.46 -12.50
CA GLY A 64 9.03 3.90 -12.44
C GLY A 64 7.75 4.75 -12.36
N CYS A 65 6.74 4.40 -13.14
CA CYS A 65 5.43 5.06 -13.11
C CYS A 65 4.71 4.85 -11.76
N LEU A 66 4.69 3.62 -11.24
CA LEU A 66 4.11 3.33 -9.93
C LEU A 66 4.80 4.12 -8.80
N LEU A 67 6.13 4.19 -8.81
CA LEU A 67 6.90 4.96 -7.83
C LEU A 67 6.64 6.47 -7.94
N CYS A 68 6.46 6.98 -9.15
CA CYS A 68 6.07 8.38 -9.38
C CYS A 68 4.69 8.68 -8.77
N TRP A 69 3.71 7.79 -8.95
CA TRP A 69 2.38 7.91 -8.33
C TRP A 69 2.43 7.79 -6.80
N ILE A 70 3.28 6.92 -6.27
CA ILE A 70 3.54 6.87 -4.83
C ILE A 70 4.13 8.21 -4.37
N GLY A 71 5.10 8.78 -5.07
CA GLY A 71 5.67 10.09 -4.77
C GLY A 71 4.64 11.23 -4.75
N PHE A 72 3.58 11.14 -5.56
CA PHE A 72 2.47 12.09 -5.54
C PHE A 72 1.70 12.10 -4.19
N MET A 73 1.74 11.01 -3.41
CA MET A 73 1.12 10.96 -2.08
C MET A 73 1.69 12.00 -1.10
N ARG A 74 2.90 12.53 -1.35
CA ARG A 74 3.47 13.65 -0.59
C ARG A 74 2.54 14.87 -0.56
N TYR A 75 1.84 15.14 -1.66
CA TYR A 75 0.98 16.32 -1.78
C TYR A 75 -0.35 16.16 -1.02
N LEU A 76 -0.80 14.93 -0.76
CA LEU A 76 -2.03 14.69 0.02
C LEU A 76 -1.88 15.07 1.49
N LYS A 77 -0.66 15.11 2.02
CA LYS A 77 -0.38 15.48 3.42
C LYS A 77 -0.71 16.95 3.75
N ILE A 78 -0.90 17.79 2.75
CA ILE A 78 -1.22 19.23 2.95
C ILE A 78 -2.60 19.40 3.61
N HIS A 79 -3.51 18.45 3.41
CA HIS A 79 -4.83 18.47 4.04
C HIS A 79 -4.79 17.86 5.45
N ARG A 80 -5.36 18.56 6.44
CA ARG A 80 -5.39 18.13 7.86
C ARG A 80 -5.94 16.71 8.05
N LYS A 81 -7.07 16.38 7.39
CA LYS A 81 -7.70 15.05 7.47
C LYS A 81 -6.80 13.93 6.95
N PHE A 82 -6.12 14.14 5.83
CA PHE A 82 -5.23 13.15 5.24
C PHE A 82 -3.91 13.02 6.02
N SER A 83 -3.38 14.13 6.56
CA SER A 83 -2.18 14.09 7.40
C SER A 83 -2.38 13.25 8.67
N LEU A 84 -3.56 13.32 9.29
CA LEU A 84 -3.90 12.50 10.46
C LEU A 84 -3.92 11.01 10.08
N LEU A 85 -4.54 10.65 8.95
CA LEU A 85 -4.57 9.28 8.44
C LEU A 85 -3.15 8.71 8.18
N PHE A 86 -2.25 9.50 7.59
CA PHE A 86 -0.86 9.05 7.41
C PHE A 86 -0.14 8.86 8.76
N HIS A 87 -0.44 9.71 9.75
CA HIS A 87 0.11 9.57 11.09
C HIS A 87 -0.40 8.31 11.78
N THR A 88 -1.68 7.95 11.57
CA THR A 88 -2.29 6.75 12.18
C THR A 88 -1.66 5.47 11.62
N ILE A 89 -1.44 5.41 10.31
CA ILE A 89 -0.73 4.30 9.67
C ILE A 89 0.71 4.19 10.22
N TYR A 90 1.41 5.32 10.36
CA TYR A 90 2.78 5.30 10.89
C TYR A 90 2.85 4.86 12.35
N HIS A 91 1.89 5.27 13.18
CA HIS A 91 1.82 4.87 14.59
C HIS A 91 1.44 3.39 14.73
N ALA A 92 0.49 2.92 13.92
CA ALA A 92 0.04 1.53 13.94
C ALA A 92 1.06 0.53 13.36
N LYS A 93 2.08 1.00 12.63
CA LYS A 93 2.98 0.16 11.83
C LYS A 93 3.62 -1.01 12.60
N SER A 94 4.03 -0.79 13.86
CA SER A 94 4.73 -1.81 14.65
C SER A 94 3.78 -2.95 15.04
N ASN A 95 2.56 -2.59 15.43
CA ASN A 95 1.55 -3.57 15.82
C ASN A 95 1.05 -4.33 14.60
N ILE A 96 0.83 -3.63 13.48
CA ILE A 96 0.42 -4.24 12.21
C ILE A 96 1.49 -5.20 11.72
N LEU A 97 2.78 -4.83 11.79
CA LEU A 97 3.88 -5.69 11.35
C LEU A 97 3.96 -6.99 12.16
N ALA A 98 3.83 -6.93 13.49
CA ALA A 98 3.79 -8.13 14.33
C ALA A 98 2.61 -9.04 13.98
N PHE A 99 1.43 -8.46 13.75
CA PHE A 99 0.25 -9.22 13.33
C PHE A 99 0.46 -9.88 11.95
N VAL A 100 0.98 -9.14 10.98
CA VAL A 100 1.27 -9.64 9.62
C VAL A 100 2.33 -10.75 9.66
N LEU A 101 3.37 -10.63 10.51
CA LEU A 101 4.37 -11.69 10.67
C LEU A 101 3.75 -12.97 11.24
N CYS A 102 2.94 -12.86 12.28
CA CYS A 102 2.23 -14.00 12.86
C CYS A 102 1.27 -14.66 11.85
N THR A 103 0.48 -13.83 11.16
CA THR A 103 -0.46 -14.26 10.11
C THR A 103 0.29 -14.88 8.93
N GLY A 104 1.47 -14.36 8.58
CA GLY A 104 2.33 -14.90 7.53
C GLY A 104 2.82 -16.30 7.86
N ILE A 105 3.26 -16.55 9.10
CA ILE A 105 3.66 -17.89 9.55
C ILE A 105 2.48 -18.86 9.42
N LEU A 106 1.28 -18.47 9.91
CA LEU A 106 0.08 -19.28 9.76
C LEU A 106 -0.27 -19.52 8.28
N PHE A 107 -0.16 -18.50 7.43
CA PHE A 107 -0.45 -18.61 6.00
C PHE A 107 0.48 -19.62 5.32
N THR A 108 1.78 -19.61 5.64
CA THR A 108 2.73 -20.59 5.11
C THR A 108 2.43 -22.02 5.57
N ALA A 109 1.96 -22.19 6.81
CA ALA A 109 1.54 -23.51 7.32
C ALA A 109 0.30 -24.04 6.59
N TYR A 110 -0.70 -23.17 6.37
CA TYR A 110 -1.90 -23.52 5.59
C TYR A 110 -1.57 -23.76 4.12
N TRP A 111 -0.64 -22.99 3.53
CA TRP A 111 -0.19 -23.19 2.16
C TRP A 111 0.50 -24.56 1.99
N ALA A 112 1.39 -24.94 2.90
CA ALA A 112 2.05 -26.25 2.85
C ALA A 112 1.03 -27.40 3.02
N CYS A 113 0.10 -27.26 3.96
CA CYS A 113 -0.96 -28.24 4.20
C CYS A 113 -1.89 -28.38 2.99
N ALA A 114 -2.37 -27.26 2.45
CA ALA A 114 -3.24 -27.23 1.29
C ALA A 114 -2.56 -27.75 0.03
N PHE A 115 -1.27 -27.46 -0.17
CA PHE A 115 -0.51 -27.99 -1.31
C PHE A 115 -0.44 -29.53 -1.26
N VAL A 116 -0.14 -30.10 -0.09
CA VAL A 116 -0.04 -31.56 0.07
C VAL A 116 -1.41 -32.24 -0.03
N ILE A 117 -2.44 -31.68 0.61
CA ILE A 117 -3.77 -32.28 0.66
C ILE A 117 -4.52 -32.08 -0.67
N LEU A 118 -4.58 -30.86 -1.22
CA LEU A 118 -5.36 -30.54 -2.41
C LEU A 118 -4.59 -30.77 -3.72
N GLY A 119 -3.27 -30.90 -3.69
CA GLY A 119 -2.44 -31.04 -4.90
C GLY A 119 -2.81 -32.24 -5.77
N VAL A 120 -3.34 -33.31 -5.18
CA VAL A 120 -3.77 -34.52 -5.91
C VAL A 120 -5.18 -34.38 -6.49
N TYR A 121 -6.02 -33.53 -5.88
CA TYR A 121 -7.46 -33.50 -6.15
C TYR A 121 -7.93 -32.26 -6.91
N HIS A 122 -7.09 -31.23 -7.05
CA HIS A 122 -7.53 -29.96 -7.62
C HIS A 122 -6.45 -29.36 -8.55
N PRO A 123 -6.78 -29.03 -9.82
CA PRO A 123 -5.80 -28.57 -10.81
C PRO A 123 -5.14 -27.21 -10.48
N LYS A 124 -5.83 -26.32 -9.75
CA LYS A 124 -5.24 -25.07 -9.21
C LYS A 124 -4.18 -25.30 -8.12
N PHE A 125 -4.10 -26.46 -7.49
CA PHE A 125 -3.12 -26.75 -6.42
C PHE A 125 -1.97 -27.66 -6.87
N GLU A 126 -1.93 -28.02 -8.16
CA GLU A 126 -0.92 -28.93 -8.74
C GLU A 126 0.52 -28.42 -8.58
N THR A 127 0.74 -27.11 -8.74
CA THR A 127 2.06 -26.50 -8.61
C THR A 127 2.10 -25.54 -7.44
N GLN A 128 3.24 -25.47 -6.76
CA GLN A 128 3.47 -24.59 -5.60
C GLN A 128 3.07 -23.14 -5.87
N GLY A 129 3.38 -22.61 -7.06
CA GLY A 129 3.03 -21.26 -7.48
C GLY A 129 1.53 -21.05 -7.68
N ARG A 130 0.83 -22.00 -8.30
CA ARG A 130 -0.63 -21.93 -8.46
C ARG A 130 -1.36 -22.12 -7.12
N ALA A 131 -0.86 -23.01 -6.25
CA ALA A 131 -1.37 -23.17 -4.90
C ALA A 131 -1.25 -21.87 -4.10
N ALA A 132 -0.08 -21.21 -4.13
CA ALA A 132 0.11 -19.91 -3.47
C ALA A 132 -0.81 -18.83 -4.04
N ALA A 133 -0.97 -18.76 -5.36
CA ALA A 133 -1.88 -17.82 -6.01
C ALA A 133 -3.36 -18.09 -5.64
N SER A 134 -3.77 -19.35 -5.61
CA SER A 134 -5.13 -19.75 -5.25
C SER A 134 -5.43 -19.45 -3.78
N LEU A 135 -4.53 -19.77 -2.84
CA LEU A 135 -4.69 -19.40 -1.42
C LEU A 135 -4.72 -17.89 -1.22
N SER A 136 -3.95 -17.13 -2.00
CA SER A 136 -3.97 -15.67 -1.95
C SER A 136 -5.29 -15.11 -2.48
N ALA A 137 -5.87 -15.71 -3.52
CA ALA A 137 -7.22 -15.36 -3.98
C ALA A 137 -8.28 -15.64 -2.91
N LEU A 138 -8.23 -16.84 -2.30
CA LEU A 138 -9.10 -17.22 -1.18
C LEU A 138 -8.97 -16.27 0.04
N LEU A 139 -7.75 -15.79 0.34
CA LEU A 139 -7.50 -14.80 1.41
C LEU A 139 -8.31 -13.50 1.18
N TYR A 140 -8.37 -13.05 -0.08
CA TYR A 140 -9.18 -11.91 -0.51
C TYR A 140 -10.66 -12.26 -0.76
N ALA A 141 -11.09 -13.47 -0.39
CA ALA A 141 -12.41 -14.02 -0.66
C ALA A 141 -12.80 -14.06 -2.14
N ASP A 142 -11.80 -14.22 -3.01
CA ASP A 142 -11.99 -14.43 -4.44
C ASP A 142 -12.10 -15.93 -4.76
N ASP A 143 -13.01 -16.26 -5.69
CA ASP A 143 -13.21 -17.61 -6.26
C ASP A 143 -13.40 -18.79 -5.26
N ILE A 144 -14.05 -18.52 -4.11
CA ILE A 144 -14.37 -19.56 -3.10
C ILE A 144 -15.34 -20.60 -3.70
N PHE A 145 -16.34 -20.15 -4.46
CA PHE A 145 -17.32 -21.05 -5.05
C PHE A 145 -16.70 -21.95 -6.13
N GLY A 146 -15.82 -21.41 -6.98
CA GLY A 146 -15.14 -22.20 -8.01
C GLY A 146 -14.20 -23.25 -7.45
N THR A 147 -13.58 -22.99 -6.30
CA THR A 147 -12.73 -23.97 -5.59
C THR A 147 -13.53 -25.06 -4.87
N VAL A 148 -14.69 -24.72 -4.28
CA VAL A 148 -15.56 -25.73 -3.63
C VAL A 148 -16.28 -26.62 -4.65
N THR A 149 -16.78 -26.03 -5.74
CA THR A 149 -17.52 -26.79 -6.76
C THR A 149 -16.66 -27.75 -7.56
N SER A 150 -15.44 -27.35 -7.91
CA SER A 150 -14.49 -28.24 -8.61
C SER A 150 -14.19 -29.50 -7.78
N VAL A 151 -14.00 -29.36 -6.47
CA VAL A 151 -13.84 -30.53 -5.57
C VAL A 151 -15.09 -31.43 -5.57
N HIS A 152 -16.29 -30.84 -5.59
CA HIS A 152 -17.56 -31.58 -5.57
C HIS A 152 -17.86 -32.34 -6.88
N TYR A 153 -17.62 -31.71 -8.04
CA TYR A 153 -17.92 -32.32 -9.35
C TYR A 153 -16.92 -33.42 -9.74
N GLU A 154 -15.65 -33.28 -9.37
CA GLU A 154 -14.59 -34.22 -9.76
C GLU A 154 -14.63 -35.54 -8.98
N HIS A 155 -15.34 -35.56 -7.83
CA HIS A 155 -15.36 -36.70 -6.89
C HIS A 155 -16.77 -37.16 -6.48
N ALA A 156 -17.80 -36.92 -7.30
CA ALA A 156 -19.20 -37.28 -7.03
C ALA A 156 -19.51 -38.78 -6.84
N GLY A 157 -18.49 -39.65 -6.71
CA GLY A 157 -18.61 -41.09 -6.47
C GLY A 157 -17.50 -41.72 -5.61
N ASN A 158 -16.67 -40.93 -4.91
CA ASN A 158 -15.62 -41.42 -3.99
C ASN A 158 -15.99 -41.18 -2.52
N GLU A 159 -15.27 -41.83 -1.59
CA GLU A 159 -15.52 -41.80 -0.14
C GLU A 159 -15.75 -40.37 0.40
N ASP A 160 -16.97 -40.12 0.89
CA ASP A 160 -17.46 -38.83 1.38
C ASP A 160 -16.52 -38.16 2.40
N TRP A 161 -15.72 -38.96 3.12
CA TRP A 161 -14.85 -38.49 4.19
C TRP A 161 -13.66 -37.64 3.70
N LEU A 162 -13.02 -37.99 2.59
CA LEU A 162 -11.88 -37.23 2.04
C LEU A 162 -12.33 -35.87 1.50
N ILE A 163 -13.47 -35.86 0.80
CA ILE A 163 -14.09 -34.65 0.27
C ILE A 163 -14.51 -33.72 1.42
N ALA A 164 -15.12 -34.27 2.48
CA ALA A 164 -15.47 -33.51 3.67
C ALA A 164 -14.24 -32.88 4.35
N SER A 165 -13.12 -33.62 4.40
CA SER A 165 -11.87 -33.12 4.99
C SER A 165 -11.29 -31.94 4.19
N ILE A 166 -11.32 -31.99 2.86
CA ILE A 166 -10.86 -30.90 1.98
C ILE A 166 -11.73 -29.66 2.15
N ILE A 167 -13.05 -29.84 2.16
CA ILE A 167 -14.03 -28.76 2.32
C ILE A 167 -13.84 -28.07 3.68
N ILE A 168 -13.64 -28.83 4.75
CA ILE A 168 -13.35 -28.29 6.10
C ILE A 168 -12.08 -27.45 6.10
N VAL A 169 -11.01 -27.88 5.43
CA VAL A 169 -9.75 -27.12 5.35
C VAL A 169 -9.95 -25.78 4.63
N ILE A 170 -10.69 -25.76 3.52
CA ILE A 170 -10.98 -24.53 2.76
C ILE A 170 -11.83 -23.57 3.60
N TYR A 171 -12.93 -24.02 4.20
CA TYR A 171 -13.79 -23.16 5.02
C TYR A 171 -13.10 -22.68 6.31
N SER A 172 -12.31 -23.55 6.95
CA SER A 172 -11.48 -23.17 8.10
C SER A 172 -10.50 -22.05 7.72
N PHE A 173 -9.86 -22.15 6.56
CA PHE A 173 -8.95 -21.12 6.05
C PHE A 173 -9.67 -19.78 5.82
N VAL A 174 -10.80 -19.79 5.09
CA VAL A 174 -11.57 -18.56 4.80
C VAL A 174 -12.06 -17.91 6.09
N PHE A 175 -12.57 -18.70 7.03
CA PHE A 175 -13.02 -18.19 8.33
C PHE A 175 -11.88 -17.52 9.11
N LEU A 176 -10.72 -18.19 9.21
CA LEU A 176 -9.61 -17.68 10.00
C LEU A 176 -8.98 -16.43 9.35
N PHE A 177 -8.69 -16.46 8.06
CA PHE A 177 -7.92 -15.39 7.44
C PHE A 177 -8.76 -14.22 6.96
N THR A 178 -9.89 -14.48 6.31
CA THR A 178 -10.75 -13.41 5.80
C THR A 178 -11.61 -12.83 6.91
N LEU A 179 -12.28 -13.67 7.72
CA LEU A 179 -13.18 -13.15 8.75
C LEU A 179 -12.42 -12.69 10.00
N LEU A 180 -11.54 -13.51 10.59
CA LEU A 180 -10.81 -13.07 11.80
C LEU A 180 -9.65 -12.13 11.44
N GLY A 181 -8.85 -12.48 10.42
CA GLY A 181 -7.67 -11.71 10.05
C GLY A 181 -7.97 -10.28 9.61
N LEU A 182 -8.91 -10.08 8.67
CA LEU A 182 -9.27 -8.73 8.21
C LEU A 182 -9.93 -7.91 9.33
N ASN A 183 -10.85 -8.50 10.10
CA ASN A 183 -11.51 -7.81 11.20
C ASN A 183 -10.51 -7.37 12.28
N LEU A 184 -9.47 -8.18 12.55
CA LEU A 184 -8.44 -7.81 13.52
C LEU A 184 -7.57 -6.65 13.01
N ILE A 185 -7.18 -6.64 11.73
CA ILE A 185 -6.42 -5.52 11.14
C ILE A 185 -7.24 -4.23 11.21
N ILE A 186 -8.52 -4.29 10.82
CA ILE A 186 -9.42 -3.13 10.87
C ILE A 186 -9.55 -2.63 12.31
N SER A 187 -9.71 -3.53 13.28
CA SER A 187 -9.77 -3.20 14.70
C SER A 187 -8.50 -2.48 15.17
N LEU A 188 -7.32 -2.99 14.81
CA LEU A 188 -6.03 -2.43 15.20
C LEU A 188 -5.79 -1.02 14.61
N ILE A 189 -6.18 -0.83 13.35
CA ILE A 189 -6.14 0.49 12.70
C ILE A 189 -7.10 1.44 13.40
N ASN A 190 -8.33 0.98 13.71
CA ASN A 190 -9.32 1.80 14.40
C ASN A 190 -8.85 2.22 15.80
N THR A 191 -8.25 1.31 16.57
CA THR A 191 -7.65 1.63 17.88
C THR A 191 -6.53 2.67 17.76
N SER A 192 -5.71 2.58 16.73
CA SER A 192 -4.65 3.58 16.49
C SER A 192 -5.22 4.93 16.04
N TYR A 193 -6.35 4.92 15.35
CA TYR A 193 -7.07 6.12 14.92
C TYR A 193 -7.75 6.84 16.08
N THR A 194 -8.49 6.12 16.92
CA THR A 194 -9.17 6.72 18.08
C THR A 194 -8.18 7.32 19.07
N THR A 195 -7.08 6.62 19.37
CA THR A 195 -6.02 7.13 20.26
C THR A 195 -5.39 8.43 19.76
N LEU A 196 -5.11 8.54 18.45
CA LEU A 196 -4.55 9.78 17.89
C LEU A 196 -5.56 10.93 17.89
N ASN A 197 -6.82 10.67 17.55
CA ASN A 197 -7.87 11.68 17.61
C ASN A 197 -8.06 12.23 19.03
N GLU A 198 -8.02 11.36 20.06
CA GLU A 198 -8.09 11.78 21.46
C GLU A 198 -6.87 12.63 21.88
N THR A 199 -5.68 12.31 21.38
CA THR A 199 -4.48 13.12 21.64
C THR A 199 -4.54 14.50 20.98
N GLU A 200 -5.10 14.60 19.76
CA GLU A 200 -5.29 15.87 19.08
C GLU A 200 -6.34 16.73 19.82
N TYR A 201 -7.45 16.14 20.27
CA TYR A 201 -8.47 16.83 21.06
C TYR A 201 -7.94 17.34 22.41
N LYS A 202 -7.18 16.53 23.16
CA LYS A 202 -6.55 16.98 24.43
C LYS A 202 -5.46 18.03 24.18
N GLY A 203 -4.73 17.92 23.07
CA GLY A 203 -3.80 18.95 22.61
C GLY A 203 -4.49 20.30 22.44
N ASP A 204 -5.65 20.30 21.75
CA ASP A 204 -6.44 21.52 21.54
C ASP A 204 -7.06 22.06 22.82
N CYS A 205 -7.54 21.22 23.75
CA CYS A 205 -8.04 21.71 25.05
C CYS A 205 -6.94 22.27 25.96
N THR A 206 -5.71 21.75 25.88
CA THR A 206 -4.57 22.29 26.66
C THR A 206 -3.98 23.55 26.05
N THR A 207 -4.02 23.71 24.72
CA THR A 207 -3.75 24.99 24.06
C THR A 207 -4.91 25.96 24.22
N LEU A 208 -6.16 25.52 24.43
CA LEU A 208 -7.27 26.38 24.81
C LEU A 208 -7.12 26.86 26.25
N SER A 209 -6.78 25.99 27.20
CA SER A 209 -6.53 26.39 28.60
C SER A 209 -5.30 27.30 28.75
N LYS A 210 -4.21 26.99 28.05
CA LYS A 210 -3.05 27.91 27.93
C LYS A 210 -3.36 29.13 27.09
N GLY A 211 -4.27 29.01 26.13
CA GLY A 211 -4.76 30.07 25.26
C GLY A 211 -5.70 31.02 25.98
N THR A 212 -6.48 30.60 26.97
CA THR A 212 -7.29 31.49 27.81
C THR A 212 -6.40 32.26 28.78
N VAL A 213 -5.35 31.62 29.33
CA VAL A 213 -4.35 32.30 30.15
C VAL A 213 -3.48 33.24 29.28
N SER A 214 -3.10 32.82 28.07
CA SER A 214 -2.33 33.64 27.13
C SER A 214 -3.18 34.74 26.49
N MET A 215 -4.48 34.54 26.25
CA MET A 215 -5.44 35.55 25.73
C MET A 215 -5.68 36.64 26.77
N PHE A 216 -5.58 36.33 28.07
CA PHE A 216 -5.57 37.35 29.12
C PHE A 216 -4.31 38.23 29.09
N TYR A 217 -3.17 37.71 28.60
CA TYR A 217 -1.96 38.52 28.33
C TYR A 217 -1.95 39.17 26.94
N PHE A 218 -2.62 38.56 25.95
CA PHE A 218 -2.66 39.01 24.56
C PHE A 218 -3.70 40.13 24.32
N LEU A 219 -4.70 40.28 25.20
CA LEU A 219 -5.57 41.47 25.19
C LEU A 219 -4.88 42.76 25.62
N ASN A 220 -3.57 42.72 25.92
CA ASN A 220 -2.74 43.87 26.28
C ASN A 220 -1.62 44.19 25.27
N GLY A 221 -1.64 43.65 24.04
CA GLY A 221 -0.61 43.97 23.04
C GLY A 221 -0.96 43.53 21.62
N GLU A 222 -0.92 44.50 20.71
CA GLU A 222 -1.23 44.54 19.27
C GLU A 222 -1.05 43.28 18.38
N GLU A 223 -1.90 43.28 17.32
CA GLU A 223 -1.98 42.37 16.18
C GLU A 223 -0.65 42.10 15.45
N THR A 224 -0.55 40.93 14.82
CA THR A 224 -0.18 40.86 13.39
C THR A 224 -0.59 39.53 12.74
N GLN A 225 -1.34 39.65 11.65
CA GLN A 225 -1.49 38.61 10.62
C GLN A 225 -0.21 38.46 9.79
N LYS A 226 0.05 37.24 9.27
CA LYS A 226 0.30 36.87 7.85
C LYS A 226 1.31 35.74 7.69
N GLY A 227 1.07 34.90 6.67
CA GLY A 227 2.07 33.95 6.18
C GLY A 227 1.55 32.91 5.18
N HIS A 228 0.83 33.33 4.13
CA HIS A 228 0.62 32.51 2.93
C HIS A 228 1.92 32.50 2.13
N GLU A 229 2.58 31.35 1.97
CA GLU A 229 3.68 31.18 1.01
C GLU A 229 3.39 30.07 -0.01
N GLY A 230 3.19 30.51 -1.26
CA GLY A 230 3.78 29.91 -2.44
C GLY A 230 3.53 28.43 -2.75
N ILE A 231 2.32 28.10 -3.23
CA ILE A 231 2.14 26.88 -4.04
C ILE A 231 2.85 27.13 -5.38
N GLY A 232 4.05 26.55 -5.53
CA GLY A 232 4.85 26.63 -6.74
C GLY A 232 4.09 26.10 -7.97
N ILE A 233 3.70 27.03 -8.83
CA ILE A 233 3.07 26.84 -10.16
C ILE A 233 3.89 25.88 -11.05
N GLY A 234 5.20 25.76 -10.81
CA GLY A 234 6.09 24.84 -11.54
C GLY A 234 5.77 23.35 -11.35
N THR A 235 5.27 22.95 -10.18
CA THR A 235 4.96 21.54 -9.87
C THR A 235 3.66 21.06 -10.53
N TRP A 236 2.69 21.97 -10.66
CA TRP A 236 1.45 21.74 -11.39
C TRP A 236 1.67 21.64 -12.91
N LEU A 237 2.60 22.44 -13.45
CA LEU A 237 3.01 22.37 -14.86
C LEU A 237 3.77 21.08 -15.19
N PHE A 238 4.60 20.57 -14.27
CA PHE A 238 5.33 19.32 -14.47
C PHE A 238 4.37 18.11 -14.52
N GLY A 239 3.39 18.05 -13.62
CA GLY A 239 2.36 17.01 -13.61
C GLY A 239 1.50 17.01 -14.89
N LYS A 240 1.04 18.19 -15.35
CA LYS A 240 0.30 18.28 -16.63
C LYS A 240 1.17 17.88 -17.82
N ARG A 241 2.41 18.38 -17.90
CA ARG A 241 3.31 18.11 -19.04
C ARG A 241 3.76 16.64 -19.09
N PHE A 242 3.91 16.00 -17.93
CA PHE A 242 4.17 14.56 -17.82
C PHE A 242 2.91 13.75 -18.20
N TYR A 243 1.73 14.11 -17.69
CA TYR A 243 0.47 13.42 -18.02
C TYR A 243 0.14 13.48 -19.52
N TYR A 244 0.32 14.65 -20.16
CA TYR A 244 0.11 14.79 -21.61
C TYR A 244 1.15 14.06 -22.45
N ARG A 245 2.42 13.96 -22.00
CA ARG A 245 3.45 13.20 -22.72
C ARG A 245 3.31 11.69 -22.54
N LEU A 246 2.90 11.25 -21.36
CA LEU A 246 2.68 9.84 -21.05
C LEU A 246 1.45 9.32 -21.80
N THR A 247 0.34 10.06 -21.79
CA THR A 247 -0.87 9.69 -22.55
C THR A 247 -0.63 9.68 -24.06
N TRP A 248 0.12 10.64 -24.62
CA TRP A 248 0.49 10.61 -26.03
C TRP A 248 1.38 9.42 -26.40
N ARG A 249 2.40 9.10 -25.60
CA ARG A 249 3.30 7.97 -25.87
C ARG A 249 2.63 6.60 -25.70
N ILE A 250 1.69 6.48 -24.76
CA ILE A 250 0.87 5.26 -24.59
C ILE A 250 -0.12 5.10 -25.76
N LEU A 251 -0.74 6.19 -26.24
CA LEU A 251 -1.61 6.19 -27.42
C LEU A 251 -0.86 5.82 -28.70
N GLU A 252 0.40 6.22 -28.83
CA GLU A 252 1.26 5.87 -29.96
C GLU A 252 1.65 4.38 -29.91
N TYR A 253 1.86 3.82 -28.72
CA TYR A 253 2.11 2.39 -28.49
C TYR A 253 0.90 1.50 -28.74
N LEU A 254 -0.33 2.01 -28.57
CA LEU A 254 -1.57 1.27 -28.82
C LEU A 254 -2.01 1.30 -30.30
N LYS A 255 -1.36 2.10 -31.14
CA LYS A 255 -1.73 2.30 -32.55
C LYS A 255 -0.83 1.54 -33.53
N THR A 256 0.20 0.85 -33.03
CA THR A 256 1.13 -0.02 -33.77
C THR A 256 0.95 -1.47 -33.35
#